data_AF-A0A1D3L8T1-F1
#
_entry.id   AF-A0A1D3L8T1-F1
#
_cell.length_a   1.000
_cell.length_b   1.000
_cell.length_c   1.000
_cell.angle_alpha   90.00
_cell.angle_beta   90.00
_cell.angle_gamma   90.00
#
_symmetry.space_group_name_H-M   'P 1'
#
loop_
_entity.id
_entity.type
_entity.pdbx_description
1 polymer ?
#
loop_
_entity_poly.entity_id
_entity_poly.type
_entity_poly.pdbx_seq_one_letter_code
_entity_poly.pdbx_strand_id
1 'polypeptide(L)'
;MNEDMCKIFELMWEDFPDTLSNGNYQFNEDNIHNKYCSDNPDNCKTDLNKINAVCFVLFEIFFADSDSLMKNAKNNINIAAYILAWLSYILNLKENDGIKNINEFYEKYIKGNDKYNKLITDVHGYTSYQNIIDKYKELVTGDFNYMSKFYPPLKSLCSMYTECIRCKSDCTNCLEKAKDFAQKYNGLENYNNNESDSYKNVLYSLSTDYNNLKKYLSEVFYSCNDTTFPDIESPQGSFQIFEATSSSSSIASKLIPVLLT
;
A
#
# COMPACT_ATOMS: atom_id res chain seq x y z
N MET A 1 4.75 6.55 1.00
CA MET A 1 5.65 5.39 1.07
C MET A 1 7.04 5.86 1.47
N ASN A 2 7.74 5.09 2.30
CA ASN A 2 9.15 5.30 2.63
C ASN A 2 9.87 3.95 2.77
N GLU A 3 11.18 3.98 3.06
CA GLU A 3 12.01 2.79 3.18
C GLU A 3 11.47 1.80 4.22
N ASP A 4 11.09 2.28 5.41
CA ASP A 4 10.65 1.42 6.51
C ASP A 4 9.30 0.75 6.22
N MET A 5 8.37 1.45 5.56
CA MET A 5 7.12 0.85 5.09
C MET A 5 7.38 -0.27 4.08
N CYS A 6 8.32 -0.07 3.14
CA CYS A 6 8.66 -1.09 2.16
C CYS A 6 9.35 -2.31 2.78
N LYS A 7 10.18 -2.13 3.82
CA LYS A 7 10.73 -3.25 4.60
C LYS A 7 9.63 -4.10 5.22
N ILE A 8 8.56 -3.49 5.74
CA ILE A 8 7.42 -4.23 6.31
C ILE A 8 6.73 -5.06 5.23
N PHE A 9 6.49 -4.49 4.05
CA PHE A 9 5.90 -5.24 2.93
C PHE A 9 6.79 -6.39 2.47
N GLU A 10 8.12 -6.20 2.45
CA GLU A 10 9.06 -7.27 2.10
C GLU A 10 9.04 -8.43 3.07
N LEU A 11 9.12 -8.14 4.38
CA LEU A 11 8.99 -9.17 5.41
C LEU A 11 7.66 -9.91 5.29
N MET A 12 6.59 -9.18 4.93
CA MET A 12 5.29 -9.80 4.67
C MET A 12 5.30 -10.68 3.42
N TRP A 13 5.99 -10.32 2.33
CA TRP A 13 6.10 -11.17 1.13
C TRP A 13 7.02 -12.38 1.33
N GLU A 14 8.06 -12.23 2.14
CA GLU A 14 8.95 -13.33 2.52
C GLU A 14 8.18 -14.39 3.33
N ASP A 15 7.37 -13.94 4.28
CA ASP A 15 6.57 -14.79 5.16
C ASP A 15 5.28 -15.32 4.50
N PHE A 16 4.52 -14.46 3.82
CA PHE A 16 3.30 -14.81 3.10
C PHE A 16 3.41 -14.38 1.62
N PRO A 17 3.98 -15.25 0.77
CA PRO A 17 4.20 -14.94 -0.63
C PRO A 17 2.92 -14.58 -1.36
N ASP A 18 3.05 -13.65 -2.30
CA ASP A 18 2.01 -13.27 -3.24
C ASP A 18 1.92 -14.25 -4.43
N THR A 19 2.19 -15.53 -4.16
CA THR A 19 2.14 -16.63 -5.12
C THR A 19 1.50 -17.86 -4.46
N LEU A 20 0.97 -18.77 -5.29
CA LEU A 20 0.33 -19.99 -4.82
C LEU A 20 1.30 -21.17 -4.85
N SER A 21 1.31 -21.96 -3.78
CA SER A 21 1.99 -23.26 -3.71
C SER A 21 0.96 -24.38 -3.80
N ASN A 22 1.01 -25.17 -4.86
CA ASN A 22 0.01 -26.22 -5.15
C ASN A 22 -1.44 -25.71 -5.10
N GLY A 23 -1.68 -24.51 -5.64
CA GLY A 23 -3.01 -23.87 -5.67
C GLY A 23 -3.49 -23.28 -4.35
N ASN A 24 -2.65 -23.26 -3.30
CA ASN A 24 -3.01 -22.75 -1.97
C ASN A 24 -2.02 -21.71 -1.47
N TYR A 25 -2.48 -20.86 -0.55
CA TYR A 25 -1.59 -19.95 0.17
C TYR A 25 -0.85 -20.68 1.29
N GLN A 26 0.44 -20.38 1.42
CA GLN A 26 1.31 -20.96 2.43
C GLN A 26 2.10 -19.86 3.10
N PHE A 27 2.37 -20.04 4.39
CA PHE A 27 3.40 -19.28 5.06
C PHE A 27 4.74 -19.97 4.78
N ASN A 28 5.76 -19.17 4.46
CA ASN A 28 7.13 -19.62 4.23
C ASN A 28 7.97 -19.47 5.50
N GLU A 29 7.66 -18.45 6.32
CA GLU A 29 8.26 -18.24 7.62
C GLU A 29 7.21 -18.40 8.71
N ASP A 30 7.64 -18.31 9.96
CA ASP A 30 6.74 -18.45 11.09
C ASP A 30 6.46 -17.09 11.78
N ASN A 31 6.81 -15.93 11.22
CA ASN A 31 6.71 -14.65 11.94
C ASN A 31 5.25 -14.24 12.18
N ILE A 32 4.48 -14.01 11.12
CA ILE A 32 3.04 -13.74 11.11
C ILE A 32 2.29 -14.98 11.62
N HIS A 33 2.72 -16.16 11.20
CA HIS A 33 2.10 -17.42 11.61
C HIS A 33 2.15 -17.61 13.14
N ASN A 34 3.31 -17.41 13.78
CA ASN A 34 3.44 -17.52 15.23
C ASN A 34 2.66 -16.45 15.95
N LYS A 35 2.67 -15.20 15.44
CA LYS A 35 1.96 -14.08 16.08
C LYS A 35 0.43 -14.26 16.07
N TYR A 36 -0.13 -14.83 15.00
CA TYR A 36 -1.59 -14.84 14.80
C TYR A 36 -2.27 -16.20 14.71
N CYS A 37 -1.53 -17.22 14.28
CA CYS A 37 -2.08 -18.55 14.05
C CYS A 37 -1.76 -19.52 15.20
N SER A 38 -0.62 -19.40 15.86
CA SER A 38 -0.16 -20.41 16.84
C SER A 38 -1.09 -20.53 18.06
N ASP A 39 -1.50 -19.41 18.66
CA ASP A 39 -2.39 -19.42 19.83
C ASP A 39 -3.84 -19.76 19.48
N ASN A 40 -4.21 -19.65 18.20
CA ASN A 40 -5.54 -19.99 17.71
C ASN A 40 -5.45 -20.49 16.25
N PRO A 41 -5.24 -21.80 16.05
CA PRO A 41 -5.05 -22.39 14.73
C PRO A 41 -6.23 -22.17 13.78
N ASP A 42 -7.44 -21.96 14.30
CA ASP A 42 -8.62 -21.64 13.49
C ASP A 42 -8.47 -20.30 12.75
N ASN A 43 -7.62 -19.38 13.23
CA ASN A 43 -7.28 -18.14 12.53
C ASN A 43 -6.57 -18.35 11.19
N CYS A 44 -6.04 -19.55 10.92
CA CYS A 44 -5.25 -19.84 9.72
C CYS A 44 -5.60 -21.18 9.06
N LYS A 45 -6.78 -21.72 9.40
CA LYS A 45 -7.27 -23.02 8.94
C LYS A 45 -7.58 -23.06 7.44
N THR A 46 -8.21 -22.00 6.93
CA THR A 46 -8.49 -21.85 5.49
C THR A 46 -7.65 -20.73 4.90
N ASP A 47 -7.51 -20.74 3.59
CA ASP A 47 -6.80 -19.70 2.85
C ASP A 47 -7.35 -18.30 3.11
N LEU A 48 -8.68 -18.15 3.17
CA LEU A 48 -9.29 -16.88 3.56
C LEU A 48 -8.95 -16.48 5.01
N ASN A 49 -8.82 -17.44 5.93
CA ASN A 49 -8.40 -17.14 7.29
C ASN A 49 -6.94 -16.64 7.32
N LYS A 50 -6.03 -17.29 6.58
CA LYS A 50 -4.63 -16.84 6.46
C LYS A 50 -4.53 -15.44 5.88
N ILE A 51 -5.25 -15.15 4.78
CA ILE A 51 -5.29 -13.82 4.16
C ILE A 51 -5.77 -12.77 5.16
N ASN A 52 -6.84 -13.06 5.92
CA ASN A 52 -7.33 -12.16 6.96
C ASN A 52 -6.31 -11.96 8.09
N ALA A 53 -5.60 -13.00 8.51
CA ALA A 53 -4.56 -12.90 9.53
C ALA A 53 -3.44 -11.95 9.08
N VAL A 54 -2.93 -12.12 7.86
CA VAL A 54 -1.88 -11.25 7.29
C VAL A 54 -2.37 -9.81 7.13
N CYS A 55 -3.59 -9.62 6.60
CA CYS A 55 -4.21 -8.30 6.48
C CYS A 55 -4.27 -7.59 7.84
N PHE A 56 -4.77 -8.28 8.86
CA PHE A 56 -4.88 -7.71 10.19
C PHE A 56 -3.52 -7.39 10.81
N VAL A 57 -2.52 -8.25 10.60
CA VAL A 57 -1.14 -7.97 11.07
C VAL A 57 -0.57 -6.72 10.42
N LEU A 58 -0.79 -6.50 9.11
CA LEU A 58 -0.37 -5.26 8.46
C LEU A 58 -1.03 -4.04 9.11
N PHE A 59 -2.33 -4.08 9.42
CA PHE A 59 -2.99 -2.98 10.13
C PHE A 59 -2.42 -2.76 11.53
N GLU A 60 -2.15 -3.81 12.31
CA GLU A 60 -1.52 -3.66 13.63
C GLU A 60 -0.09 -3.08 13.52
N ILE A 61 0.70 -3.57 12.54
CA ILE A 61 2.07 -3.09 12.26
C ILE A 61 2.10 -1.67 11.69
N PHE A 62 1.03 -1.12 11.11
CA PHE A 62 1.07 0.26 10.62
C PHE A 62 0.38 1.26 11.54
N PHE A 63 -0.60 0.83 12.33
CA PHE A 63 -1.49 1.73 13.05
C PHE A 63 -1.59 1.50 14.56
N ALA A 64 -1.25 0.32 15.10
CA ALA A 64 -1.18 0.11 16.55
C ALA A 64 0.21 0.41 17.10
N ASP A 65 1.22 -0.26 16.56
CA ASP A 65 2.51 -0.41 17.23
C ASP A 65 3.25 0.94 17.31
N SER A 66 3.90 1.27 18.44
CA SER A 66 4.42 2.62 18.70
C SER A 66 5.92 2.77 18.45
N ASP A 67 6.53 1.74 17.86
CA ASP A 67 7.97 1.69 17.64
C ASP A 67 8.49 2.79 16.71
N SER A 68 9.78 3.14 16.89
CA SER A 68 10.41 4.27 16.21
C SER A 68 10.44 4.16 14.69
N LEU A 69 10.44 2.94 14.14
CA LEU A 69 10.31 2.68 12.69
C LEU A 69 8.97 3.18 12.14
N MET A 70 7.95 3.29 12.99
CA MET A 70 6.57 3.57 12.59
C MET A 70 6.07 4.96 12.94
N LYS A 71 6.84 5.76 13.69
CA LYS A 71 6.48 7.16 13.98
C LYS A 71 6.21 7.95 12.71
N ASN A 72 6.93 7.66 11.62
CA ASN A 72 6.74 8.29 10.32
C ASN A 72 5.63 7.62 9.49
N ALA A 73 5.22 6.40 9.84
CA ALA A 73 4.22 5.63 9.11
C ALA A 73 2.77 5.89 9.56
N LYS A 74 2.55 6.12 10.87
CA LYS A 74 1.22 6.36 11.45
C LYS A 74 0.45 7.53 10.83
N ASN A 75 1.16 8.51 10.29
CA ASN A 75 0.55 9.72 9.72
C ASN A 75 0.22 9.60 8.22
N ASN A 76 0.65 8.51 7.56
CA ASN A 76 0.36 8.27 6.16
C ASN A 76 -0.78 7.27 5.99
N ILE A 77 -2.02 7.75 6.12
CA ILE A 77 -3.22 6.89 6.02
C ILE A 77 -3.35 6.21 4.65
N ASN A 78 -2.68 6.72 3.60
CA ASN A 78 -2.64 6.08 2.28
C ASN A 78 -2.02 4.68 2.31
N ILE A 79 -1.28 4.34 3.37
CA ILE A 79 -0.81 2.96 3.59
C ILE A 79 -1.98 1.97 3.66
N ALA A 80 -3.15 2.37 4.16
CA ALA A 80 -4.34 1.52 4.16
C ALA A 80 -4.79 1.19 2.74
N ALA A 81 -4.73 2.14 1.81
CA ALA A 81 -5.02 1.86 0.41
C ALA A 81 -4.03 0.86 -0.21
N TYR A 82 -2.75 0.92 0.18
CA TYR A 82 -1.74 -0.05 -0.27
C TYR A 82 -1.97 -1.45 0.31
N ILE A 83 -2.37 -1.56 1.58
CA ILE A 83 -2.80 -2.84 2.18
C ILE A 83 -4.02 -3.39 1.42
N LEU A 84 -4.99 -2.54 1.09
CA LEU A 84 -6.18 -2.96 0.33
C LEU A 84 -5.86 -3.36 -1.12
N ALA A 85 -4.87 -2.71 -1.75
CA ALA A 85 -4.37 -3.11 -3.06
C ALA A 85 -3.74 -4.52 -3.03
N TRP A 86 -2.87 -4.77 -2.04
CA TRP A 86 -2.32 -6.11 -1.79
C TRP A 86 -3.42 -7.14 -1.51
N LEU A 87 -4.35 -6.83 -0.60
CA LEU A 87 -5.45 -7.73 -0.24
C LEU A 87 -6.29 -8.10 -1.47
N SER A 88 -6.61 -7.11 -2.31
CA SER A 88 -7.35 -7.32 -3.54
C SER A 88 -6.56 -8.15 -4.55
N TYR A 89 -5.26 -7.92 -4.68
CA TYR A 89 -4.39 -8.74 -5.53
C TYR A 89 -4.37 -10.20 -5.08
N ILE A 90 -4.14 -10.45 -3.79
CA ILE A 90 -4.14 -11.79 -3.23
C ILE A 90 -5.50 -12.47 -3.44
N LEU A 91 -6.61 -11.80 -3.13
CA LEU A 91 -7.94 -12.39 -3.35
C LEU A 91 -8.25 -12.67 -4.84
N ASN A 92 -7.55 -12.01 -5.77
CA ASN A 92 -7.71 -12.21 -7.21
C ASN A 92 -6.83 -13.33 -7.81
N LEU A 93 -5.84 -13.86 -7.08
CA LEU A 93 -4.94 -14.90 -7.63
C LEU A 93 -5.63 -16.26 -7.82
N LYS A 94 -6.73 -16.51 -7.12
CA LYS A 94 -7.60 -17.68 -7.31
C LYS A 94 -9.03 -17.41 -6.88
N GLU A 95 -9.94 -18.28 -7.32
CA GLU A 95 -11.30 -18.28 -6.80
C GLU A 95 -11.32 -18.62 -5.30
N ASN A 96 -12.11 -17.86 -4.53
CA ASN A 96 -12.28 -18.05 -3.11
C ASN A 96 -13.74 -18.35 -2.80
N ASP A 97 -13.99 -19.50 -2.16
CA ASP A 97 -15.35 -19.95 -1.86
C ASP A 97 -16.13 -18.92 -1.03
N GLY A 98 -17.19 -18.39 -1.64
CA GLY A 98 -18.08 -17.42 -1.01
C GLY A 98 -17.51 -16.01 -0.83
N ILE A 99 -16.42 -15.66 -1.53
CA ILE A 99 -15.83 -14.31 -1.55
C ILE A 99 -15.52 -13.92 -3.01
N LYS A 100 -16.41 -13.15 -3.64
CA LYS A 100 -16.35 -12.77 -5.07
C LYS A 100 -15.79 -11.37 -5.30
N ASN A 101 -15.78 -10.54 -4.28
CA ASN A 101 -15.26 -9.18 -4.32
C ASN A 101 -14.78 -8.75 -2.93
N ILE A 102 -14.11 -7.62 -2.88
CA ILE A 102 -13.48 -7.10 -1.67
C ILE A 102 -14.52 -6.65 -0.63
N ASN A 103 -15.73 -6.26 -1.06
CA ASN A 103 -16.84 -5.95 -0.16
C ASN A 103 -17.33 -7.19 0.60
N GLU A 104 -17.46 -8.35 -0.06
CA GLU A 104 -17.83 -9.61 0.60
C GLU A 104 -16.76 -10.03 1.63
N PHE A 105 -15.47 -9.83 1.33
CA PHE A 105 -14.41 -10.06 2.30
C PHE A 105 -14.56 -9.11 3.50
N TYR A 106 -14.78 -7.82 3.25
CA TYR A 106 -14.98 -6.81 4.29
C TYR A 106 -16.17 -7.15 5.19
N GLU A 107 -17.33 -7.45 4.63
CA GLU A 107 -18.54 -7.80 5.41
C GLU A 107 -18.33 -9.08 6.24
N LYS A 108 -17.56 -10.05 5.74
CA LYS A 108 -17.32 -11.32 6.42
C LYS A 108 -16.26 -11.27 7.52
N TYR A 109 -15.15 -10.56 7.28
CA TYR A 109 -13.97 -10.64 8.15
C TYR A 109 -13.65 -9.35 8.91
N ILE A 110 -14.08 -8.19 8.41
CA ILE A 110 -13.68 -6.89 8.94
C ILE A 110 -14.84 -6.23 9.70
N LYS A 111 -16.00 -6.11 9.07
CA LYS A 111 -17.15 -5.37 9.62
C LYS A 111 -17.67 -6.00 10.90
N GLY A 112 -17.72 -5.20 11.96
CA GLY A 112 -18.21 -5.64 13.26
C GLY A 112 -17.31 -6.67 13.95
N ASN A 113 -16.14 -6.97 13.40
CA ASN A 113 -15.17 -7.85 14.04
C ASN A 113 -14.44 -7.10 15.16
N ASP A 114 -14.38 -7.68 16.36
CA ASP A 114 -13.76 -7.05 17.53
C ASP A 114 -12.28 -6.70 17.30
N LYS A 115 -11.55 -7.51 16.53
CA LYS A 115 -10.14 -7.26 16.21
C LYS A 115 -9.97 -5.97 15.39
N TYR A 116 -10.83 -5.75 14.40
CA TYR A 116 -10.80 -4.56 13.55
C TYR A 116 -11.46 -3.32 14.19
N ASN A 117 -12.36 -3.54 15.17
CA ASN A 117 -13.00 -2.48 15.94
C ASN A 117 -12.25 -2.09 17.23
N LYS A 118 -11.15 -2.78 17.54
CA LYS A 118 -10.26 -2.43 18.63
C LYS A 118 -9.87 -0.95 18.55
N LEU A 119 -9.97 -0.26 19.68
CA LEU A 119 -9.61 1.15 19.78
C LEU A 119 -8.12 1.32 19.48
N ILE A 120 -7.80 2.20 18.54
CA ILE A 120 -6.43 2.65 18.27
C ILE A 120 -6.25 4.07 18.78
N THR A 121 -5.04 4.36 19.27
CA THR A 121 -4.63 5.70 19.69
C THR A 121 -3.62 6.26 18.69
N ASP A 122 -3.47 7.58 18.67
CA ASP A 122 -2.41 8.27 17.91
C ASP A 122 -2.53 8.20 16.37
N VAL A 123 -3.72 7.87 15.84
CA VAL A 123 -4.06 8.02 14.41
C VAL A 123 -5.15 9.08 14.27
N HIS A 124 -4.77 10.29 13.87
CA HIS A 124 -5.69 11.44 13.86
C HIS A 124 -6.90 11.21 12.96
N GLY A 125 -8.11 11.39 13.51
CA GLY A 125 -9.38 11.24 12.77
C GLY A 125 -9.91 9.82 12.68
N TYR A 126 -9.23 8.83 13.27
CA TYR A 126 -9.61 7.42 13.22
C TYR A 126 -9.56 6.78 14.60
N THR A 127 -10.56 5.95 14.91
CA THR A 127 -10.69 5.30 16.22
C THR A 127 -10.51 3.79 16.15
N SER A 128 -10.52 3.19 14.96
CA SER A 128 -10.31 1.75 14.76
C SER A 128 -9.76 1.47 13.34
N TYR A 129 -9.22 0.26 13.12
CA TYR A 129 -8.81 -0.16 11.78
C TYR A 129 -9.98 -0.20 10.80
N GLN A 130 -11.17 -0.63 11.27
CA GLN A 130 -12.37 -0.60 10.45
C GLN A 130 -12.68 0.83 9.97
N ASN A 131 -12.57 1.84 10.85
CA ASN A 131 -12.80 3.24 10.47
C ASN A 131 -11.80 3.75 9.42
N ILE A 132 -10.56 3.27 9.46
CA ILE A 132 -9.56 3.56 8.43
C ILE A 132 -9.98 2.93 7.10
N ILE A 133 -10.36 1.65 7.11
CA ILE A 133 -10.81 0.93 5.91
C ILE A 133 -12.08 1.57 5.32
N ASP A 134 -13.00 2.03 6.17
CA ASP A 134 -14.24 2.69 5.78
C ASP A 134 -14.01 4.01 5.03
N LYS A 135 -12.85 4.66 5.15
CA LYS A 135 -12.50 5.81 4.29
C LYS A 135 -12.25 5.43 2.85
N TYR A 136 -11.72 4.22 2.65
CA TYR A 136 -11.48 3.65 1.34
C TYR A 136 -12.65 2.76 0.92
N LYS A 137 -13.85 3.00 1.46
CA LYS A 137 -15.03 2.18 1.20
C LYS A 137 -15.37 2.09 -0.28
N GLU A 138 -15.25 3.19 -1.02
CA GLU A 138 -15.47 3.20 -2.47
C GLU A 138 -14.51 2.25 -3.21
N LEU A 139 -13.27 2.12 -2.72
CA LEU A 139 -12.28 1.18 -3.24
C LEU A 139 -12.59 -0.26 -2.87
N VAL A 140 -13.19 -0.49 -1.69
CA VAL A 140 -13.64 -1.82 -1.25
C VAL A 140 -15.06 -2.18 -1.67
N THR A 141 -15.73 -1.35 -2.48
CA THR A 141 -17.03 -1.69 -3.10
C THR A 141 -16.91 -2.24 -4.52
N GLY A 142 -15.72 -2.17 -5.11
CA GLY A 142 -15.43 -2.71 -6.45
C GLY A 142 -15.18 -4.22 -6.49
N ASP A 143 -14.89 -4.75 -7.67
CA ASP A 143 -14.31 -6.09 -7.81
C ASP A 143 -12.84 -6.10 -7.36
N PHE A 144 -12.25 -7.29 -7.20
CA PHE A 144 -10.83 -7.39 -6.83
C PHE A 144 -9.90 -6.76 -7.87
N ASN A 145 -10.30 -6.84 -9.14
CA ASN A 145 -9.51 -6.35 -10.26
C ASN A 145 -9.23 -4.85 -10.09
N TYR A 146 -10.22 -4.08 -9.64
CA TYR A 146 -10.10 -2.64 -9.44
C TYR A 146 -8.87 -2.24 -8.62
N MET A 147 -8.77 -2.74 -7.39
CA MET A 147 -7.69 -2.40 -6.46
C MET A 147 -6.41 -3.22 -6.67
N SER A 148 -6.54 -4.44 -7.19
CA SER A 148 -5.36 -5.31 -7.43
C SER A 148 -4.36 -4.70 -8.40
N LYS A 149 -4.79 -3.82 -9.31
CA LYS A 149 -3.94 -3.16 -10.29
C LYS A 149 -2.88 -2.26 -9.66
N PHE A 150 -3.14 -1.68 -8.49
CA PHE A 150 -2.16 -0.85 -7.80
C PHE A 150 -1.02 -1.65 -7.17
N TYR A 151 -1.22 -2.95 -6.95
CA TYR A 151 -0.23 -3.78 -6.26
C TYR A 151 1.07 -3.99 -7.05
N PRO A 152 1.07 -4.30 -8.36
CA PRO A 152 2.31 -4.40 -9.14
C PRO A 152 3.22 -3.15 -9.08
N PRO A 153 2.74 -1.92 -9.35
CA PRO A 153 3.59 -0.73 -9.23
C PRO A 153 3.97 -0.42 -7.78
N LEU A 154 3.11 -0.68 -6.80
CA LEU A 154 3.47 -0.62 -5.36
C LEU A 154 4.66 -1.54 -5.03
N LYS A 155 4.59 -2.81 -5.45
CA LYS A 155 5.68 -3.78 -5.25
C LYS A 155 6.97 -3.32 -5.94
N SER A 156 6.85 -2.79 -7.16
CA SER A 156 7.96 -2.22 -7.91
C SER A 156 8.63 -1.04 -7.18
N LEU A 157 7.82 -0.14 -6.60
CA LEU A 157 8.32 1.00 -5.81
C LEU A 157 9.13 0.52 -4.61
N CYS A 158 8.66 -0.52 -3.90
CA CYS A 158 9.42 -1.08 -2.79
C CYS A 158 10.71 -1.77 -3.23
N SER A 159 10.73 -2.43 -4.38
CA SER A 159 11.97 -2.94 -4.98
C SER A 159 12.98 -1.83 -5.22
N MET A 160 12.54 -0.62 -5.63
CA MET A 160 13.43 0.53 -5.75
C MET A 160 14.02 0.94 -4.39
N TYR A 161 13.21 1.06 -3.33
CA TYR A 161 13.71 1.37 -1.99
C TYR A 161 14.79 0.37 -1.55
N THR A 162 14.55 -0.91 -1.76
CA THR A 162 15.50 -1.95 -1.36
C THR A 162 16.76 -1.96 -2.20
N GLU A 163 16.64 -1.98 -3.52
CA GLU A 163 17.80 -2.18 -4.37
C GLU A 163 18.66 -0.91 -4.47
N CYS A 164 18.02 0.27 -4.51
CA CYS A 164 18.72 1.53 -4.65
C CYS A 164 19.26 2.08 -3.34
N ILE A 165 18.44 2.06 -2.28
CA ILE A 165 18.81 2.71 -1.03
C ILE A 165 19.48 1.69 -0.10
N ARG A 166 18.78 0.59 0.22
CA ARG A 166 19.27 -0.38 1.21
C ARG A 166 20.49 -1.16 0.72
N CYS A 167 20.43 -1.69 -0.50
CA CYS A 167 21.53 -2.44 -1.11
C CYS A 167 22.59 -1.55 -1.77
N LYS A 168 22.36 -0.22 -1.83
CA LYS A 168 23.29 0.77 -2.42
C LYS A 168 23.75 0.38 -3.83
N SER A 169 22.82 -0.06 -4.69
CA SER A 169 23.14 -0.39 -6.08
C SER A 169 23.66 0.82 -6.84
N ASP A 170 24.26 0.57 -8.01
CA ASP A 170 24.64 1.65 -8.91
C ASP A 170 23.44 2.31 -9.61
N CYS A 171 23.73 3.42 -10.28
CA CYS A 171 22.72 4.20 -10.99
C CYS A 171 21.98 3.38 -12.06
N THR A 172 22.70 2.47 -12.73
CA THR A 172 22.16 1.67 -13.83
C THR A 172 21.08 0.72 -13.33
N ASN A 173 21.33 -0.01 -12.23
CA ASN A 173 20.33 -0.89 -11.64
C ASN A 173 19.10 -0.09 -11.14
N CYS A 174 19.34 1.07 -10.52
CA CYS A 174 18.26 1.95 -10.10
C CYS A 174 17.39 2.47 -11.22
N LEU A 175 18.00 2.81 -12.35
CA LEU A 175 17.29 3.21 -13.55
C LEU A 175 16.41 2.07 -14.08
N GLU A 176 16.90 0.84 -14.08
CA GLU A 176 16.10 -0.33 -14.51
C GLU A 176 14.87 -0.51 -13.61
N LYS A 177 15.03 -0.39 -12.29
CA LYS A 177 13.91 -0.47 -11.34
C LYS A 177 12.90 0.68 -11.51
N ALA A 178 13.39 1.89 -11.78
CA ALA A 178 12.51 3.03 -12.06
C ALA A 178 11.73 2.87 -13.37
N LYS A 179 12.35 2.29 -14.42
CA LYS A 179 11.67 1.94 -15.67
C LYS A 179 10.59 0.90 -15.47
N ASP A 180 10.86 -0.14 -14.68
CA ASP A 180 9.88 -1.16 -14.31
C ASP A 180 8.69 -0.55 -13.54
N PHE A 181 8.96 0.35 -12.59
CA PHE A 181 7.91 1.10 -11.90
C PHE A 181 7.08 1.92 -12.87
N ALA A 182 7.71 2.77 -13.70
CA ALA A 182 7.01 3.67 -14.61
C ALA A 182 6.16 2.89 -15.63
N GLN A 183 6.66 1.76 -16.13
CA GLN A 183 5.89 0.88 -17.02
C GLN A 183 4.63 0.33 -16.34
N LYS A 184 4.75 -0.16 -15.10
CA LYS A 184 3.61 -0.68 -14.33
C LYS A 184 2.62 0.42 -13.95
N TYR A 185 3.12 1.60 -13.58
CA TYR A 185 2.31 2.75 -13.23
C TYR A 185 1.53 3.30 -14.44
N ASN A 186 2.18 3.48 -15.60
CA ASN A 186 1.51 3.96 -16.82
C ASN A 186 0.47 2.94 -17.34
N GLY A 187 0.61 1.66 -16.98
CA GLY A 187 -0.43 0.65 -17.19
C GLY A 187 -1.76 0.95 -16.46
N LEU A 188 -1.74 1.83 -15.45
CA LEU A 188 -2.92 2.31 -14.73
C LEU A 188 -3.62 3.49 -15.41
N GLU A 189 -2.94 4.25 -16.28
CA GLU A 189 -3.42 5.54 -16.80
C GLU A 189 -4.50 5.42 -17.86
N ASN A 190 -4.58 4.29 -18.57
CA ASN A 190 -5.67 3.99 -19.53
C ASN A 190 -7.08 4.00 -18.90
N TYR A 191 -7.16 4.13 -17.57
CA TYR A 191 -8.40 4.16 -16.81
C TYR A 191 -8.78 5.57 -16.31
N ASN A 192 -7.88 6.56 -16.32
CA ASN A 192 -8.00 7.78 -15.49
C ASN A 192 -9.24 8.68 -15.66
N ASN A 193 -9.86 8.75 -16.84
CA ASN A 193 -10.84 9.81 -17.10
C ASN A 193 -12.24 9.57 -16.48
N ASN A 194 -12.59 8.33 -16.15
CA ASN A 194 -13.92 7.97 -15.61
C ASN A 194 -13.87 7.35 -14.21
N GLU A 195 -12.73 7.41 -13.54
CA GLU A 195 -12.53 6.70 -12.27
C GLU A 195 -12.93 7.52 -11.05
N SER A 196 -13.26 6.80 -9.98
CA SER A 196 -13.63 7.36 -8.67
C SER A 196 -12.54 8.28 -8.10
N ASP A 197 -12.94 9.26 -7.30
CA ASP A 197 -12.00 10.15 -6.60
C ASP A 197 -11.06 9.34 -5.69
N SER A 198 -11.58 8.30 -5.04
CA SER A 198 -10.77 7.40 -4.22
C SER A 198 -9.66 6.71 -5.04
N TYR A 199 -9.94 6.23 -6.26
CA TYR A 199 -8.93 5.60 -7.13
C TYR A 199 -7.87 6.61 -7.55
N LYS A 200 -8.30 7.80 -7.96
CA LYS A 200 -7.42 8.92 -8.31
C LYS A 200 -6.52 9.32 -7.16
N ASN A 201 -7.01 9.29 -5.92
CA ASN A 201 -6.20 9.58 -4.73
C ASN A 201 -5.12 8.53 -4.48
N VAL A 202 -5.40 7.23 -4.69
CA VAL A 202 -4.38 6.17 -4.60
C VAL A 202 -3.32 6.34 -5.68
N LEU A 203 -3.75 6.62 -6.92
CA LEU A 203 -2.85 6.86 -8.03
C LEU A 203 -1.94 8.07 -7.76
N TYR A 204 -2.52 9.18 -7.30
CA TYR A 204 -1.79 10.39 -6.91
C TYR A 204 -0.79 10.12 -5.77
N SER A 205 -1.19 9.32 -4.78
CA SER A 205 -0.30 8.95 -3.67
C SER A 205 0.91 8.15 -4.16
N LEU A 206 0.68 7.18 -5.06
CA LEU A 206 1.73 6.36 -5.62
C LEU A 206 2.67 7.17 -6.52
N SER A 207 2.15 8.13 -7.29
CA SER A 207 2.95 9.01 -8.13
C SER A 207 3.80 9.98 -7.30
N THR A 208 3.22 10.52 -6.23
CA THR A 208 3.91 11.39 -5.27
C THR A 208 5.03 10.63 -4.57
N ASP A 209 4.76 9.40 -4.15
CA ASP A 209 5.77 8.56 -3.50
C ASP A 209 6.96 8.23 -4.42
N TYR A 210 6.70 7.94 -5.71
CA TYR A 210 7.76 7.74 -6.69
C TYR A 210 8.56 9.02 -6.95
N ASN A 211 7.91 10.16 -7.17
CA ASN A 211 8.58 11.44 -7.39
C ASN A 211 9.41 11.86 -6.16
N ASN A 212 8.87 11.59 -4.97
CA ASN A 212 9.52 11.40 -3.68
C ASN A 212 10.92 10.80 -3.79
N LEU A 213 10.91 9.51 -4.12
CA LEU A 213 12.08 8.66 -4.18
C LEU A 213 13.03 9.07 -5.31
N LYS A 214 12.51 9.37 -6.51
CA LYS A 214 13.27 9.84 -7.67
C LYS A 214 14.14 11.03 -7.29
N LYS A 215 13.54 12.07 -6.69
CA LYS A 215 14.25 13.28 -6.27
C LYS A 215 15.36 12.95 -5.26
N TYR A 216 15.05 12.14 -4.25
CA TYR A 216 16.05 11.73 -3.25
C TYR A 216 17.24 10.99 -3.91
N LEU A 217 16.97 10.08 -4.84
CA LEU A 217 18.02 9.35 -5.56
C LEU A 217 18.88 10.28 -6.42
N SER A 218 18.29 11.27 -7.10
CA SER A 218 19.05 12.27 -7.87
C SER A 218 19.98 13.12 -6.98
N GLU A 219 19.59 13.38 -5.73
CA GLU A 219 20.42 14.13 -4.77
C GLU A 219 21.57 13.27 -4.21
N VAL A 220 21.34 11.98 -3.98
CA VAL A 220 22.32 11.05 -3.39
C VAL A 220 23.31 10.50 -4.44
N PHE A 221 22.84 10.20 -5.64
CA PHE A 221 23.65 9.65 -6.73
C PHE A 221 24.03 10.76 -7.71
N TYR A 222 25.14 11.46 -7.47
CA TYR A 222 25.67 12.47 -8.40
C TYR A 222 25.89 11.96 -9.83
N SER A 223 26.06 10.65 -10.02
CA SER A 223 26.16 10.01 -11.34
C SER A 223 24.81 9.79 -12.04
N CYS A 224 23.70 9.88 -11.30
CA CYS A 224 22.33 9.86 -11.81
C CYS A 224 21.86 11.31 -11.97
N ASN A 225 22.29 12.00 -13.03
CA ASN A 225 21.66 13.29 -13.34
C ASN A 225 20.14 13.10 -13.54
N ASP A 226 19.35 14.07 -13.07
CA ASP A 226 17.87 14.05 -13.00
C ASP A 226 17.15 13.62 -14.30
N THR A 227 17.82 13.78 -15.45
CA THR A 227 17.35 13.35 -16.78
C THR A 227 17.37 11.84 -17.00
N THR A 228 17.80 11.05 -16.02
CA THR A 228 17.95 9.59 -16.16
C THR A 228 16.67 8.85 -15.79
N PHE A 229 15.95 9.27 -14.73
CA PHE A 229 14.77 8.55 -14.25
C PHE A 229 13.51 8.89 -15.05
N PRO A 230 12.70 7.88 -15.46
CA PRO A 230 11.46 8.11 -16.20
C PRO A 230 10.53 9.08 -15.47
N ASP A 231 9.91 9.97 -16.23
CA ASP A 231 8.78 10.75 -15.77
C ASP A 231 7.49 9.92 -15.88
N ILE A 232 6.56 10.19 -14.98
CA ILE A 232 5.21 9.63 -14.95
C ILE A 232 4.21 10.78 -14.95
N GLU A 233 3.05 10.60 -15.55
CA GLU A 233 2.02 11.63 -15.46
C GLU A 233 1.34 11.54 -14.09
N SER A 234 1.22 12.69 -13.43
CA SER A 234 0.33 12.77 -12.29
C SER A 234 -1.11 12.75 -12.80
N PRO A 235 -2.04 12.08 -12.09
CA PRO A 235 -3.44 12.16 -12.48
C PRO A 235 -3.89 13.63 -12.54
N GLN A 236 -4.87 13.91 -13.41
CA GLN A 236 -5.52 15.22 -13.51
C GLN A 236 -6.77 15.24 -12.62
N GLY A 237 -7.00 16.34 -11.91
CA GLY A 237 -8.20 16.54 -11.09
C GLY A 237 -7.93 17.11 -9.70
N SER A 238 -8.99 17.23 -8.90
CA SER A 238 -8.86 17.56 -7.47
C SER A 238 -8.62 16.30 -6.66
N PHE A 239 -7.52 16.25 -5.91
CA PHE A 239 -7.19 15.13 -5.03
C PHE A 239 -7.53 15.47 -3.58
N GLN A 240 -8.16 14.54 -2.88
CA GLN A 240 -8.23 14.61 -1.42
C GLN A 240 -6.98 13.96 -0.87
N ILE A 241 -6.04 14.77 -0.40
CA ILE A 241 -4.91 14.26 0.35
C ILE A 241 -5.46 13.87 1.72
N PHE A 242 -5.54 12.57 1.97
CA PHE A 242 -5.85 12.06 3.30
C PHE A 242 -4.57 12.19 4.15
N GLU A 243 -4.21 13.42 4.55
CA GLU A 243 -3.21 13.57 5.60
C GLU A 243 -3.87 13.31 6.95
N ALA A 244 -3.20 12.58 7.83
CA ALA A 244 -3.41 12.85 9.25
C ALA A 244 -2.95 14.29 9.43
N THR A 245 -3.87 15.25 9.60
CA THR A 245 -3.54 16.65 9.89
C THR A 245 -2.70 16.69 11.17
N SER A 246 -1.38 16.60 11.02
CA SER A 246 -0.43 16.99 12.03
C SER A 246 -0.48 18.50 12.06
N SER A 247 -1.08 19.05 13.10
CA SER A 247 -1.07 20.48 13.43
C SER A 247 0.34 20.97 13.82
N SER A 248 1.37 20.61 13.05
CA SER A 248 2.73 21.13 13.22
C SER A 248 3.64 21.17 11.98
N SER A 249 3.14 20.94 10.75
CA SER A 249 3.92 21.31 9.55
C SER A 249 3.54 22.71 9.07
N SER A 250 4.10 23.73 9.71
CA SER A 250 4.23 25.04 9.08
C SER A 250 5.29 24.91 7.99
N ILE A 251 4.89 24.59 6.76
CA ILE A 251 5.46 25.03 5.45
C ILE A 251 4.69 24.26 4.34
N ALA A 252 4.33 24.99 3.27
CA ALA A 252 3.69 24.54 2.02
C ALA A 252 2.16 24.71 1.89
N SER A 253 1.61 25.82 2.40
CA SER A 253 0.49 26.47 1.71
C SER A 253 1.03 27.27 0.51
N LYS A 254 0.91 26.70 -0.69
CA LYS A 254 0.74 27.39 -1.99
C LYS A 254 1.10 26.40 -3.10
N LEU A 255 0.11 26.00 -3.90
CA LEU A 255 0.17 25.92 -5.37
C LEU A 255 -1.24 25.54 -5.86
N ILE A 256 -2.06 26.57 -6.10
CA ILE A 256 -3.18 26.48 -7.04
C ILE A 256 -2.68 27.16 -8.31
N PRO A 257 -2.59 26.50 -9.47
CA PRO A 257 -2.54 27.20 -10.74
C PRO A 257 -3.98 27.53 -11.14
N VAL A 258 -4.41 28.75 -10.79
CA VAL A 258 -5.41 29.45 -11.58
C VAL A 258 -4.76 29.77 -12.91
N LEU A 259 -5.29 29.27 -14.02
CA LEU A 259 -5.18 29.98 -15.28
C LEU A 259 -6.43 29.69 -16.14
N LEU A 260 -7.42 30.57 -16.02
CA LEU A 260 -8.36 30.87 -17.09
C LEU A 260 -7.99 32.26 -17.61
N THR A 261 -7.55 32.30 -18.86
CA THR A 261 -7.68 33.45 -19.75
C THR A 261 -8.04 32.93 -21.12
#